data_AF-A0A9E4V1M8-F1
#
_entry.id   AF-A0A9E4V1M8-F1
#
_cell.length_a   1.000
_cell.length_b   1.000
_cell.length_c   1.000
_cell.angle_alpha   90.00
_cell.angle_beta   90.00
_cell.angle_gamma   90.00
#
_symmetry.space_group_name_H-M   'P 1'
#
loop_
_entity.id
_entity.type
_entity.pdbx_description
1 polymer ?
#
loop_
_entity_poly.entity_id
_entity_poly.type
_entity_poly.pdbx_seq_one_letter_code
_entity_poly.pdbx_strand_id
1 'polypeptide(L)' 'GGSVRSLIMQGGATQKFFDDSQPQYHPRDVELALQLNKYPFAMKISREDGLLVARKHQI' A
#
# COMPACT_ATOMS: atom_id res chain seq x y z
N GLY A 1 -1.71 -14.51 -5.50
CA GLY A 1 -1.42 -13.14 -5.95
C GLY A 1 -2.63 -12.39 -6.52
N GLY A 2 -3.50 -13.04 -7.31
CA GLY A 2 -4.57 -12.34 -8.05
C GLY A 2 -5.82 -11.89 -7.28
N SER A 3 -6.16 -12.52 -6.15
CA SER A 3 -7.43 -12.24 -5.45
C SER A 3 -7.45 -10.89 -4.72
N VAL A 4 -6.35 -10.54 -4.05
CA VAL A 4 -6.27 -9.30 -3.26
C VAL A 4 -6.25 -8.06 -4.15
N ARG A 5 -5.52 -8.11 -5.27
CA ARG A 5 -5.48 -7.01 -6.24
C ARG A 5 -6.87 -6.71 -6.80
N SER A 6 -7.58 -7.74 -7.26
CA SER A 6 -8.94 -7.57 -7.80
C SER A 6 -9.91 -7.03 -6.75
N LEU A 7 -9.81 -7.49 -5.50
CA LEU A 7 -10.63 -6.99 -4.39
C LEU A 7 -10.39 -5.50 -4.12
N ILE A 8 -9.12 -5.06 -4.07
CA ILE A 8 -8.76 -3.65 -3.85
C ILE A 8 -9.30 -2.77 -4.99
N MET A 9 -9.19 -3.22 -6.24
CA MET A 9 -9.69 -2.48 -7.39
C MET A 9 -11.21 -2.39 -7.42
N GLN A 10 -11.93 -3.38 -6.90
CA GLN A 10 -13.40 -3.39 -6.81
C GLN A 10 -13.92 -2.57 -5.62
N GLY A 11 -13.13 -2.39 -4.56
CA GLY A 11 -13.53 -1.71 -3.33
C GLY A 11 -13.70 -0.19 -3.42
N GLY A 12 -13.53 0.42 -4.61
CA GLY A 12 -13.79 1.83 -4.87
C GLY A 12 -12.75 2.82 -4.31
N ALA A 13 -11.96 2.43 -3.30
CA ALA A 13 -10.96 3.29 -2.67
C ALA A 13 -9.88 3.82 -3.62
N THR A 14 -9.62 3.12 -4.73
CA THR A 14 -8.64 3.50 -5.77
C THR A 14 -9.20 4.52 -6.77
N GLN A 15 -10.51 4.72 -6.85
CA GLN A 15 -11.14 5.54 -7.90
C GLN A 15 -10.63 6.99 -7.92
N LYS A 16 -10.39 7.59 -6.74
CA LYS A 16 -9.88 8.96 -6.62
C LYS A 16 -8.50 9.17 -7.26
N PHE A 17 -7.72 8.10 -7.46
CA PHE A 17 -6.42 8.16 -8.13
C PHE A 17 -6.52 8.13 -9.65
N PHE A 18 -7.73 7.99 -10.20
CA PHE A 18 -8.01 8.06 -11.63
C PHE A 18 -8.86 9.29 -12.00
N ASP A 19 -8.98 10.24 -11.06
CA ASP A 19 -9.71 11.50 -11.25
C ASP A 19 -8.71 12.63 -11.54
N ASP A 20 -8.62 13.03 -12.81
CA ASP A 20 -7.71 14.09 -13.27
C ASP A 20 -8.00 15.46 -12.65
N SER A 21 -9.18 15.66 -12.06
CA SER A 21 -9.50 16.89 -11.32
C SER A 21 -8.80 16.98 -9.96
N GLN A 22 -8.20 15.87 -9.51
CA GLN A 22 -7.49 15.74 -8.24
C GLN A 22 -6.00 15.41 -8.48
N PRO A 23 -5.19 16.39 -8.94
CA PRO A 23 -3.80 16.16 -9.34
C PRO A 23 -2.89 15.64 -8.20
N GLN A 24 -3.32 15.75 -6.94
CA GLN A 24 -2.65 15.16 -5.78
C GLN A 24 -2.75 13.64 -5.71
N TYR A 25 -3.66 13.01 -6.48
CA TYR A 25 -3.87 11.56 -6.50
C TYR A 25 -3.44 10.99 -7.85
N HIS A 26 -2.18 10.56 -7.96
CA HIS A 26 -1.63 10.10 -9.21
C HIS A 26 -1.92 8.60 -9.44
N PRO A 27 -2.36 8.14 -10.63
CA PRO A 27 -2.68 6.73 -10.90
C PRO A 27 -1.54 5.75 -10.57
N ARG A 28 -0.29 6.19 -10.78
CA ARG A 28 0.93 5.43 -10.45
C ARG A 28 1.05 5.06 -8.98
N ASP A 29 0.41 5.79 -8.07
CA ASP A 29 0.39 5.44 -6.65
C ASP A 29 -0.33 4.11 -6.41
N VAL A 30 -1.42 3.86 -7.16
CA VAL A 30 -2.14 2.58 -7.14
C VAL A 30 -1.26 1.46 -7.69
N GLU A 31 -0.53 1.71 -8.78
CA GLU A 31 0.38 0.73 -9.38
C GLU A 31 1.49 0.31 -8.40
N LEU A 32 2.09 1.28 -7.69
CA LEU A 32 3.14 1.04 -6.71
C LEU A 32 2.59 0.32 -5.47
N ALA A 33 1.44 0.75 -4.94
CA ALA A 33 0.82 0.14 -3.77
C ALA A 33 0.41 -1.33 -4.00
N LEU A 34 0.06 -1.70 -5.24
CA LEU A 34 -0.33 -3.07 -5.61
C LEU A 34 0.85 -4.02 -5.86
N GLN A 35 2.10 -3.53 -5.80
CA GLN A 35 3.32 -4.35 -5.92
C GLN A 35 3.60 -5.13 -4.62
N LEU A 36 2.66 -6.00 -4.23
CA LEU A 36 2.75 -6.84 -3.04
C LEU A 36 4.01 -7.72 -3.11
N ASN A 37 4.77 -7.77 -2.01
CA ASN A 37 6.00 -8.57 -1.88
C ASN A 37 7.09 -8.28 -2.93
N LYS A 38 7.03 -7.13 -3.64
CA LYS A 38 8.05 -6.77 -4.64
C LYS A 38 9.43 -6.57 -4.02
N TYR A 39 9.48 -6.07 -2.80
CA TYR A 39 10.72 -5.84 -2.08
C TYR A 39 10.83 -6.77 -0.86
N PRO A 40 12.00 -7.40 -0.63
CA PRO A 40 12.20 -8.32 0.50
C PRO A 40 12.37 -7.60 1.84
N PHE A 41 12.30 -6.26 1.87
CA PHE A 41 12.19 -5.50 3.11
C PHE A 41 10.71 -5.28 3.42
N ALA A 42 10.06 -6.29 4.02
CA ALA A 42 8.86 -5.99 4.78
C ALA A 42 9.29 -5.15 5.99
N MET A 43 8.73 -3.96 6.19
CA MET A 43 8.84 -3.30 7.50
C MET A 43 8.38 -4.31 8.54
N LYS A 44 9.31 -4.77 9.40
CA LYS A 44 8.97 -5.70 10.47
C LYS A 44 8.19 -4.91 11.51
N ILE A 45 6.90 -5.20 11.61
CA ILE A 45 6.01 -4.60 12.61
C ILE A 45 5.96 -5.54 13.81
N SER A 46 6.30 -5.02 14.99
CA SER A 46 6.11 -5.68 16.30
C SER A 46 4.91 -5.07 17.01
N ARG A 47 4.39 -5.77 18.01
CA ARG A 47 3.40 -5.23 18.94
C ARG A 47 4.08 -4.94 20.27
N GLU A 48 4.05 -3.68 20.71
CA GLU A 48 4.70 -3.18 21.93
C GLU A 48 3.71 -2.29 22.67
N ASP A 49 3.48 -2.57 23.95
CA ASP A 49 2.52 -1.85 24.78
C ASP A 49 1.12 -1.69 24.13
N GLY A 50 0.73 -2.70 23.35
CA GLY A 50 -0.55 -2.72 22.63
C GLY A 50 -0.57 -1.96 21.30
N LEU A 51 0.52 -1.29 20.91
CA LEU A 51 0.65 -0.56 19.65
C LEU A 51 1.45 -1.35 18.61
N LEU A 52 1.14 -1.13 17.33
CA LEU A 52 1.94 -1.65 16.22
C LEU A 52 3.14 -0.72 15.97
N VAL A 53 4.36 -1.21 16.17
CA VAL A 53 5.61 -0.45 16.07
C VAL A 53 6.46 -1.00 14.93
N ALA A 54 6.92 -0.12 14.05
CA ALA A 54 7.95 -0.43 13.06
C ALA A 54 9.23 0.35 13.41
N ARG A 55 10.38 -0.34 13.45
CA ARG A 55 11.68 0.30 13.64
C ARG A 55 12.47 0.32 12.34
N LYS A 56 13.26 1.38 12.14
CA LYS A 56 14.23 1.45 11.05
C LYS A 56 15.20 0.27 11.20
N HIS A 57 15.38 -0.50 10.13
CA HIS A 57 16.41 -1.52 10.07
C HIS A 57 17.78 -0.83 10.15
N GLN A 58 18.54 -1.08 11.22
CA GLN A 58 19.92 -0.64 11.30
C GLN A 58 20.75 -1.64 10.49
N ILE A 59 21.30 -1.14 9.37
CA ILE A 59 22.34 -1.80 8.57
C ILE A 59 23.67 -1.72 9.29
#